data_AF-A0A2M8PN13-F1
#
_entry.id   AF-A0A2M8PN13-F1
#
_cell.length_a   1.000
_cell.length_b   1.000
_cell.length_c   1.000
_cell.angle_alpha   90.00
_cell.angle_beta   90.00
_cell.angle_gamma   90.00
#
_symmetry.space_group_name_H-M   'P 1'
#
loop_
_entity.id
_entity.type
_entity.pdbx_description
1 polymer ?
#
loop_
_entity_poly.entity_id
_entity_poly.type
_entity_poly.pdbx_seq_one_letter_code
_entity_poly.pdbx_strand_id
1 'polypeptide(L)'
;PPGNTHKVKFAMEALKRSMKWDEDKYNREYDLDVFNIVAVTNFNAGAMENKSLNIFNASAVYADADTATADDFQWVEGVIYHEYAHNWSGDRVTVRDWFELSLKEGFTVRRDHEYSEDMFGAEPTRIDQVEKLRYAQFREDAGTQSHPVRPSKTESIDNFYT
;
A
#
# COMPACT_ATOMS: atom_id res chain seq x y z
N PRO A 1 3.13 11.52 -17.05
CA PRO A 1 3.53 12.29 -18.26
C PRO A 1 2.66 11.94 -19.49
N PRO A 2 2.46 12.85 -20.45
CA PRO A 2 1.72 12.58 -21.69
C PRO A 2 2.21 11.30 -22.39
N GLY A 3 1.29 10.57 -23.04
CA GLY A 3 1.60 9.34 -23.78
C GLY A 3 1.53 8.02 -22.99
N ASN A 4 1.41 8.07 -21.66
CA ASN A 4 1.39 6.87 -20.80
C ASN A 4 -0.02 6.39 -20.42
N THR A 5 -1.08 6.95 -21.00
CA THR A 5 -2.47 6.63 -20.64
C THR A 5 -2.85 5.17 -20.89
N HIS A 6 -2.16 4.47 -21.78
CA HIS A 6 -2.38 3.04 -22.02
C HIS A 6 -1.89 2.17 -20.84
N LYS A 7 -0.90 2.65 -20.07
CA LYS A 7 -0.26 1.93 -18.96
C LYS A 7 -1.02 2.03 -17.63
N VAL A 8 -1.99 2.94 -17.52
CA VAL A 8 -2.74 3.19 -16.26
C VAL A 8 -4.08 2.45 -16.20
N LYS A 9 -4.45 1.74 -17.27
CA LYS A 9 -5.76 1.04 -17.35
C LYS A 9 -5.90 0.01 -16.24
N PHE A 10 -4.83 -0.76 -15.99
CA PHE A 10 -4.84 -1.76 -14.92
C PHE A 10 -5.03 -1.12 -13.55
N ALA A 11 -4.28 -0.06 -13.22
CA ALA A 11 -4.42 0.65 -11.95
C ALA A 11 -5.83 1.22 -11.73
N MET A 12 -6.51 1.71 -12.79
CA MET A 12 -7.90 2.15 -12.70
C MET A 12 -8.86 1.01 -12.37
N GLU A 13 -8.67 -0.17 -12.97
CA GLU A 13 -9.49 -1.35 -12.66
C GLU A 13 -9.17 -1.93 -11.27
N ALA A 14 -7.90 -1.87 -10.86
CA ALA A 14 -7.47 -2.22 -9.50
C ALA A 14 -8.17 -1.35 -8.47
N LEU A 15 -8.18 -0.02 -8.65
CA LEU A 15 -8.87 0.91 -7.75
C LEU A 15 -10.36 0.56 -7.59
N LYS A 16 -11.06 0.25 -8.68
CA LYS A 16 -12.48 -0.14 -8.61
C LYS A 16 -12.68 -1.44 -7.83
N ARG A 17 -11.79 -2.43 -8.00
CA ARG A 17 -11.82 -3.67 -7.21
C ARG A 17 -11.53 -3.39 -5.74
N SER A 18 -10.56 -2.52 -5.44
CA SER A 18 -10.23 -2.08 -4.09
C SER A 18 -11.43 -1.47 -3.37
N MET A 19 -12.12 -0.54 -4.03
CA MET A 19 -13.35 0.07 -3.50
C MET A 19 -14.41 -0.97 -3.19
N LYS A 20 -14.71 -1.84 -4.17
CA LYS A 20 -15.75 -2.85 -4.00
C LYS A 20 -15.42 -3.88 -2.93
N TRP A 21 -14.16 -4.29 -2.83
CA TRP A 21 -13.73 -5.26 -1.83
C TRP A 21 -13.83 -4.68 -0.42
N ASP A 22 -13.46 -3.42 -0.22
CA ASP A 22 -13.50 -2.80 1.11
C ASP A 22 -14.95 -2.54 1.57
N GLU A 23 -15.86 -2.25 0.64
CA GLU A 23 -17.30 -2.27 0.86
C GLU A 23 -17.79 -3.66 1.29
N ASP A 24 -17.40 -4.73 0.59
CA ASP A 24 -17.89 -6.08 0.89
C ASP A 24 -17.31 -6.66 2.19
N LYS A 25 -16.01 -6.47 2.40
CA LYS A 25 -15.27 -7.11 3.50
C LYS A 25 -15.37 -6.32 4.81
N TYR A 26 -15.26 -5.00 4.74
CA TYR A 26 -15.20 -4.13 5.90
C TYR A 26 -16.37 -3.15 5.98
N ASN A 27 -17.30 -3.14 5.01
CA ASN A 27 -18.40 -2.18 4.92
C ASN A 27 -17.89 -0.73 4.94
N ARG A 28 -16.84 -0.47 4.15
CA ARG A 28 -16.17 0.83 4.06
C ARG A 28 -16.44 1.46 2.70
N GLU A 29 -17.47 2.29 2.64
CA GLU A 29 -17.74 3.11 1.45
C GLU A 29 -16.77 4.31 1.39
N TYR A 30 -16.43 4.75 0.18
CA TYR A 30 -15.70 5.99 -0.02
C TYR A 30 -16.59 7.20 0.28
N ASP A 31 -16.01 8.29 0.78
CA ASP A 31 -16.74 9.39 1.41
C ASP A 31 -16.69 10.72 0.65
N LEU A 32 -16.18 10.73 -0.58
CA LEU A 32 -16.10 11.91 -1.44
C LEU A 32 -16.55 11.61 -2.87
N ASP A 33 -16.79 12.66 -3.65
CA ASP A 33 -17.28 12.54 -5.04
C ASP A 33 -16.20 12.09 -6.04
N VAL A 34 -14.92 12.35 -5.72
CA VAL A 34 -13.78 12.11 -6.62
C VAL A 34 -12.62 11.48 -5.86
N PHE A 35 -11.96 10.52 -6.50
CA PHE A 35 -10.70 9.94 -6.07
C PHE A 35 -9.69 10.06 -7.22
N ASN A 36 -8.60 10.79 -7.01
CA ASN A 36 -7.56 11.01 -8.01
C ASN A 36 -6.29 10.24 -7.64
N ILE A 37 -5.62 9.71 -8.66
CA ILE A 37 -4.28 9.14 -8.57
C ILE A 37 -3.36 9.89 -9.52
N VAL A 38 -2.23 10.36 -9.00
CA VAL A 38 -1.20 11.04 -9.79
C VAL A 38 0.07 10.19 -9.80
N ALA A 39 0.47 9.74 -10.98
CA ALA A 39 1.74 9.03 -11.17
C ALA A 39 2.90 10.01 -11.43
N VAL A 40 3.96 9.91 -10.64
CA VAL A 40 5.19 10.72 -10.75
C VAL A 40 6.43 9.83 -10.93
N THR A 41 7.44 10.32 -11.65
CA THR A 41 8.65 9.53 -11.96
C THR A 41 9.74 9.60 -10.89
N ASN A 42 9.67 10.57 -9.99
CA ASN A 42 10.66 10.82 -8.94
C ASN A 42 9.94 10.87 -7.60
N PHE A 43 9.93 9.73 -6.91
CA PHE A 43 9.27 9.57 -5.62
C PHE A 43 10.09 8.63 -4.73
N ASN A 44 10.31 9.02 -3.46
CA ASN A 44 11.12 8.24 -2.53
C ASN A 44 10.39 6.97 -2.05
N ALA A 45 9.09 7.09 -1.82
CA ALA A 45 8.23 5.98 -1.42
C ALA A 45 7.61 5.27 -2.63
N GLY A 46 6.85 4.21 -2.38
CA GLY A 46 6.03 3.54 -3.42
C GLY A 46 4.83 4.40 -3.82
N ALA A 47 4.08 4.89 -2.83
CA ALA A 47 2.96 5.80 -3.00
C ALA A 47 2.69 6.56 -1.69
N MET A 48 1.67 7.41 -1.69
CA MET A 48 1.26 8.23 -0.56
C MET A 48 -0.24 8.51 -0.60
N GLU A 49 -0.89 8.29 0.52
CA GLU A 49 -2.34 8.22 0.72
C GLU A 49 -3.04 9.58 0.85
N ASN A 50 -2.50 10.65 0.24
CA ASN A 50 -3.10 11.98 0.42
C ASN A 50 -4.58 11.97 0.03
N LYS A 51 -5.48 12.20 1.00
CA LYS A 51 -6.94 12.10 0.85
C LYS A 51 -7.44 12.67 -0.49
N SER A 52 -8.07 11.83 -1.31
CA SER A 52 -8.64 12.13 -2.64
C SER A 52 -7.62 12.47 -3.75
N LEU A 53 -6.32 12.55 -3.45
CA LEU A 53 -5.25 12.87 -4.40
C LEU A 53 -3.99 12.06 -4.09
N ASN A 54 -4.10 10.74 -4.17
CA ASN A 54 -2.97 9.88 -3.88
C ASN A 54 -1.86 10.09 -4.93
N ILE A 55 -0.61 10.09 -4.47
CA ILE A 55 0.56 10.32 -5.32
C ILE A 55 1.37 9.03 -5.33
N PHE A 56 1.59 8.47 -6.52
CA PHE A 56 2.27 7.20 -6.69
C PHE A 56 3.55 7.38 -7.48
N ASN A 57 4.56 6.57 -7.14
CA ASN A 57 5.64 6.30 -8.08
C ASN A 57 5.05 5.65 -9.34
N ALA A 58 5.52 6.05 -10.52
CA ALA A 58 5.05 5.50 -11.79
C ALA A 58 5.19 3.98 -11.87
N SER A 59 6.18 3.36 -11.21
CA SER A 59 6.31 1.89 -11.14
C SER A 59 5.17 1.21 -10.36
N ALA A 60 4.47 1.94 -9.48
CA ALA A 60 3.31 1.44 -8.73
C ALA A 60 1.97 1.76 -9.41
N VAL A 61 1.99 2.25 -10.67
CA VAL A 61 0.77 2.55 -11.45
C VAL A 61 0.84 1.97 -12.86
N TYR A 62 2.01 2.02 -13.49
CA TYR A 62 2.18 1.61 -14.87
C TYR A 62 2.31 0.10 -14.97
N ALA A 63 1.28 -0.55 -15.51
CA ALA A 63 1.31 -1.95 -15.87
C ALA A 63 0.60 -2.15 -17.21
N ASP A 64 1.34 -2.66 -18.19
CA ASP A 64 0.83 -3.07 -19.49
C ASP A 64 1.46 -4.40 -19.91
N ALA A 65 0.74 -5.18 -20.72
CA ALA A 65 1.14 -6.54 -21.06
C ALA A 65 2.43 -6.62 -21.90
N ASP A 66 2.87 -5.51 -22.50
CA ASP A 66 4.07 -5.48 -23.32
C ASP A 66 5.33 -5.25 -22.47
N THR A 67 5.19 -4.68 -21.27
CA THR A 67 6.34 -4.24 -20.45
C THR A 67 6.33 -4.70 -18.99
N ALA A 68 5.19 -5.14 -18.45
CA ALA A 68 5.05 -5.56 -17.05
C ALA A 68 4.98 -7.08 -16.91
N THR A 69 5.64 -7.60 -15.88
CA THR A 69 5.55 -9.01 -15.46
C THR A 69 4.30 -9.26 -14.63
N ALA A 70 3.97 -10.54 -14.37
CA ALA A 70 2.87 -10.89 -13.48
C ALA A 70 3.06 -10.31 -12.06
N ASP A 71 4.30 -10.29 -11.57
CA ASP A 71 4.64 -9.73 -10.26
C ASP A 71 4.44 -8.21 -10.24
N ASP A 72 4.74 -7.51 -11.34
CA ASP A 72 4.46 -6.08 -11.47
C ASP A 72 2.96 -5.79 -11.41
N PHE A 73 2.12 -6.62 -12.05
CA PHE A 73 0.66 -6.49 -11.95
C PHE A 73 0.16 -6.71 -10.52
N GLN A 74 0.67 -7.73 -9.81
CA GLN A 74 0.31 -7.97 -8.41
C GLN A 74 0.77 -6.82 -7.50
N TRP A 75 1.98 -6.29 -7.74
CA TRP A 75 2.51 -5.14 -7.02
C TRP A 75 1.64 -3.90 -7.21
N VAL A 76 1.29 -3.56 -8.45
CA VAL A 76 0.39 -2.42 -8.73
C VAL A 76 -0.96 -2.62 -8.07
N GLU A 77 -1.53 -3.83 -8.12
CA GLU A 77 -2.80 -4.12 -7.44
C GLU A 77 -2.72 -3.87 -5.94
N GLY A 78 -1.73 -4.47 -5.26
CA GLY A 78 -1.55 -4.39 -3.81
C GLY A 78 -1.31 -2.95 -3.34
N VAL A 79 -0.42 -2.21 -4.00
CA VAL A 79 -0.17 -0.80 -3.63
C VAL A 79 -1.40 0.06 -3.88
N ILE A 80 -2.11 -0.11 -5.00
CA ILE A 80 -3.36 0.65 -5.24
C ILE A 80 -4.39 0.38 -4.13
N TYR A 81 -4.53 -0.87 -3.71
CA TYR A 81 -5.40 -1.22 -2.60
C TYR A 81 -4.92 -0.64 -1.26
N HIS A 82 -3.63 -0.77 -0.92
CA HIS A 82 -3.03 -0.26 0.33
C HIS A 82 -3.33 1.24 0.50
N GLU A 83 -3.05 2.03 -0.53
CA GLU A 83 -3.26 3.48 -0.49
C GLU A 83 -4.75 3.85 -0.48
N TYR A 84 -5.63 3.05 -1.09
CA TYR A 84 -7.07 3.24 -0.98
C TYR A 84 -7.58 2.91 0.43
N ALA A 85 -7.08 1.82 1.03
CA ALA A 85 -7.50 1.36 2.34
C ALA A 85 -7.17 2.38 3.45
N HIS A 86 -6.07 3.13 3.30
CA HIS A 86 -5.74 4.26 4.17
C HIS A 86 -6.83 5.34 4.27
N ASN A 87 -7.73 5.44 3.28
CA ASN A 87 -8.89 6.34 3.34
C ASN A 87 -9.68 6.18 4.65
N TRP A 88 -9.77 4.95 5.16
CA TRP A 88 -10.34 4.64 6.46
C TRP A 88 -9.28 4.44 7.55
N SER A 89 -8.25 3.63 7.29
CA SER A 89 -7.19 3.26 8.24
C SER A 89 -5.93 4.12 8.10
N GLY A 90 -6.08 5.44 8.25
CA GLY A 90 -4.98 6.41 8.16
C GLY A 90 -5.46 7.84 8.06
N ASP A 91 -6.53 8.05 7.28
CA ASP A 91 -7.12 9.38 7.05
C ASP A 91 -8.30 9.65 7.99
N ARG A 92 -9.41 8.89 7.82
CA ARG A 92 -10.63 9.07 8.61
C ARG A 92 -10.41 8.80 10.10
N VAL A 93 -9.63 7.77 10.39
CA VAL A 93 -9.06 7.52 11.71
C VAL A 93 -7.55 7.61 11.55
N THR A 94 -6.97 8.70 12.06
CA THR A 94 -5.54 8.99 11.94
C THR A 94 -4.80 8.78 13.26
N VAL A 95 -3.47 8.87 13.19
CA VAL A 95 -2.59 8.70 14.35
C VAL A 95 -2.59 9.95 15.21
N ARG A 96 -2.58 9.76 16.55
CA ARG A 96 -2.47 10.89 17.49
C ARG A 96 -1.09 11.55 17.40
N ASP A 97 -0.08 10.71 17.24
CA ASP A 97 1.31 11.09 17.10
C ASP A 97 2.03 9.99 16.30
N TRP A 98 3.22 10.32 15.80
CA TRP A 98 3.94 9.46 14.88
C TRP A 98 4.49 8.16 15.49
N PHE A 99 4.54 8.05 16.82
CA PHE A 99 4.92 6.76 17.43
C PHE A 99 3.85 5.70 17.20
N GLU A 100 2.61 6.13 16.97
CA GLU A 100 1.49 5.26 16.62
C GLU A 100 1.46 4.94 15.11
N LEU A 101 2.54 5.15 14.34
CA LEU A 101 2.58 4.90 12.88
C LEU A 101 2.06 3.50 12.50
N SER A 102 2.44 2.47 13.25
CA SER A 102 1.98 1.08 13.02
C SER A 102 0.47 0.91 13.19
N LEU A 103 -0.24 1.83 13.87
CA LEU A 103 -1.71 1.82 13.91
C LEU A 103 -2.30 1.97 12.51
N LYS A 104 -1.79 2.90 11.70
CA LYS A 104 -2.25 3.07 10.30
C LYS A 104 -1.56 2.09 9.38
N GLU A 105 -0.23 1.96 9.47
CA GLU A 105 0.55 1.14 8.53
C GLU A 105 0.32 -0.35 8.77
N GLY A 106 0.51 -0.83 10.01
CA GLY A 106 0.37 -2.24 10.33
C GLY A 106 -1.05 -2.76 10.07
N PHE A 107 -2.07 -1.95 10.35
CA PHE A 107 -3.45 -2.33 10.05
C PHE A 107 -3.77 -2.28 8.55
N THR A 108 -3.22 -1.32 7.81
CA THR A 108 -3.43 -1.22 6.35
C THR A 108 -2.67 -2.31 5.60
N VAL A 109 -1.44 -2.64 5.99
CA VAL A 109 -0.68 -3.80 5.48
C VAL A 109 -1.45 -5.10 5.74
N ARG A 110 -2.04 -5.26 6.93
CA ARG A 110 -2.91 -6.42 7.19
C ARG A 110 -4.10 -6.47 6.22
N ARG A 111 -4.75 -5.34 5.97
CA ARG A 111 -5.87 -5.26 5.04
C ARG A 111 -5.42 -5.60 3.62
N ASP A 112 -4.23 -5.14 3.20
CA ASP A 112 -3.62 -5.49 1.91
C ASP A 112 -3.30 -6.98 1.81
N HIS A 113 -2.80 -7.60 2.88
CA HIS A 113 -2.60 -9.04 2.93
C HIS A 113 -3.91 -9.80 2.72
N GLU A 114 -4.98 -9.43 3.43
CA GLU A 114 -6.30 -10.07 3.27
C GLU A 114 -6.89 -9.84 1.86
N TYR A 115 -6.70 -8.64 1.29
CA TYR A 115 -7.11 -8.32 -0.08
C TYR A 115 -6.35 -9.17 -1.11
N SER A 116 -5.03 -9.22 -0.98
CA SER A 116 -4.14 -9.97 -1.88
C SER A 116 -4.42 -11.49 -1.80
N GLU A 117 -4.71 -12.02 -0.61
CA GLU A 117 -5.11 -13.42 -0.44
C GLU A 117 -6.43 -13.74 -1.15
N ASP A 118 -7.41 -12.83 -1.09
CA ASP A 118 -8.69 -12.98 -1.79
C ASP A 118 -8.55 -12.83 -3.32
N MET A 119 -7.58 -12.05 -3.81
CA MET A 119 -7.34 -11.80 -5.25
C MET A 119 -6.43 -12.85 -5.91
N PHE A 120 -5.40 -13.31 -5.22
CA PHE A 120 -4.30 -14.10 -5.79
C PHE A 120 -4.16 -15.50 -5.17
N GLY A 121 -4.90 -15.79 -4.11
CA GLY A 121 -4.91 -17.07 -3.40
C GLY A 121 -4.19 -17.00 -2.07
N ALA A 122 -4.83 -17.55 -1.03
CA ALA A 122 -4.37 -17.41 0.34
C ALA A 122 -2.98 -18.03 0.60
N GLU A 123 -2.76 -19.27 0.16
CA GLU A 123 -1.50 -19.97 0.39
C GLU A 123 -0.27 -19.30 -0.26
N PRO A 124 -0.26 -19.00 -1.58
CA PRO A 124 0.89 -18.38 -2.20
C PRO A 124 1.18 -16.99 -1.62
N THR A 125 0.15 -16.15 -1.45
CA THR A 125 0.33 -14.82 -0.86
C THR A 125 0.89 -14.91 0.56
N ARG A 126 0.41 -15.87 1.37
CA ARG A 126 0.91 -16.03 2.75
C ARG A 126 2.36 -16.50 2.79
N ILE A 127 2.79 -17.34 1.85
CA ILE A 127 4.20 -17.75 1.73
C ILE A 127 5.07 -16.51 1.47
N ASP A 128 4.72 -15.70 0.46
CA ASP A 128 5.49 -14.50 0.10
C ASP A 128 5.61 -13.50 1.26
N GLN A 129 4.52 -13.28 1.99
CA GLN A 129 4.52 -12.41 3.19
C GLN A 129 5.47 -12.94 4.28
N VAL A 130 5.45 -14.25 4.54
CA VAL A 130 6.32 -14.87 5.56
C VAL A 130 7.78 -14.85 5.10
N GLU A 131 8.04 -15.04 3.81
CA GLU A 131 9.39 -14.92 3.25
C GLU A 131 9.93 -13.49 3.40
N LYS A 132 9.15 -12.47 3.06
CA LYS A 132 9.52 -11.06 3.28
C LYS A 132 9.84 -10.77 4.76
N LEU A 133 8.99 -11.23 5.68
CA LEU A 133 9.21 -11.08 7.12
C LEU A 133 10.52 -11.74 7.57
N ARG A 134 10.77 -12.98 7.16
CA ARG A 134 11.98 -13.73 7.55
C ARG A 134 13.25 -13.16 6.94
N TYR A 135 13.18 -12.65 5.72
CA TYR A 135 14.35 -12.17 4.98
C TYR A 135 14.74 -10.74 5.38
N ALA A 136 13.76 -9.85 5.50
CA ALA A 136 14.00 -8.43 5.80
C ALA A 136 13.79 -8.13 7.29
N GLN A 137 12.58 -8.36 7.80
CA GLN A 137 12.20 -7.88 9.13
C GLN A 137 12.98 -8.57 10.26
N PHE A 138 13.15 -9.90 10.22
CA PHE A 138 13.91 -10.62 11.26
C PHE A 138 15.37 -10.15 11.34
N ARG A 139 15.94 -9.73 10.22
CA ARG A 139 17.30 -9.19 10.17
C ARG A 139 17.36 -7.80 10.81
N GLU A 140 16.37 -6.96 10.55
CA GLU A 140 16.26 -5.65 11.19
C GLU A 140 16.08 -5.78 12.71
N ASP A 141 15.20 -6.68 13.15
CA ASP A 141 14.90 -6.89 14.56
C ASP A 141 16.06 -7.55 15.34
N ALA A 142 16.96 -8.24 14.64
CA ALA A 142 18.23 -8.72 15.21
C ALA A 142 19.36 -7.69 15.09
N GLY A 143 19.13 -6.55 14.43
CA GLY A 143 20.13 -5.54 14.10
C GLY A 143 20.16 -4.35 15.06
N THR A 144 21.05 -3.40 14.76
CA THR A 144 21.21 -2.17 15.56
C THR A 144 20.03 -1.21 15.44
N GLN A 145 19.16 -1.42 14.45
CA GLN A 145 17.95 -0.64 14.23
C GLN A 145 16.71 -1.32 14.84
N SER A 146 16.85 -2.42 15.60
CA SER A 146 15.69 -3.07 16.24
C SER A 146 14.90 -2.09 17.10
N HIS A 147 13.58 -2.11 16.91
CA HIS A 147 12.63 -1.32 17.66
C HIS A 147 11.28 -2.05 17.76
N PRO A 148 10.50 -1.82 18.83
CA PRO A 148 9.13 -2.31 18.87
C PRO A 148 8.30 -1.66 17.74
N VAL A 149 7.24 -2.33 17.30
CA VAL A 149 6.27 -1.80 16.30
C VAL A 149 5.68 -0.44 16.67
N ARG A 150 5.66 -0.11 17.97
CA ARG A 150 5.39 1.23 18.49
C ARG A 150 6.67 1.77 19.14
N PRO A 151 7.52 2.53 18.41
CA PRO A 151 8.78 3.03 18.94
C PRO A 151 8.57 3.91 20.16
N SER A 152 9.55 3.92 21.09
CA SER A 152 9.50 4.76 22.29
C SER A 152 10.32 6.06 22.19
N LYS A 153 11.17 6.17 21.15
CA LYS A 153 12.04 7.31 20.88
C LYS A 153 12.46 7.33 19.41
N THR A 154 12.68 8.51 18.86
CA THR A 154 13.22 8.68 17.50
C THR A 154 13.98 10.01 17.39
N GLU A 155 15.00 10.04 16.53
CA GLU A 155 15.64 11.28 16.07
C GLU A 155 14.97 11.85 14.81
N SER A 156 14.46 10.96 13.94
CA SER A 156 13.68 11.30 12.73
C SER A 156 12.66 10.21 12.46
N ILE A 157 11.40 10.60 12.24
CA ILE A 157 10.33 9.64 11.98
C ILE A 157 10.51 8.90 10.65
N ASP A 158 11.15 9.54 9.67
CA ASP A 158 11.37 8.96 8.34
C ASP A 158 12.16 7.64 8.40
N ASN A 159 12.94 7.43 9.47
CA ASN A 159 13.71 6.20 9.69
C ASN A 159 12.87 5.04 10.23
N PHE A 160 11.58 5.24 10.54
CA PHE A 160 10.68 4.25 11.14
C PHE A 160 9.53 3.85 10.22
N TYR A 161 9.61 4.20 8.93
CA TYR A 161 8.82 3.56 7.87
C TYR A 161 9.50 2.25 7.46
N THR A 162 9.52 1.30 8.40
CA THR A 162 10.21 0.01 8.34
C THR A 162 9.26 -1.17 8.49
#